data_AF-A0A2V6T254-F1
#
_entry.id   AF-A0A2V6T254-F1
#
_cell.length_a   1.000
_cell.length_b   1.000
_cell.length_c   1.000
_cell.angle_alpha   90.00
_cell.angle_beta   90.00
_cell.angle_gamma   90.00
#
_symmetry.space_group_name_H-M   'P 1'
#
loop_
_entity.id
_entity.type
_entity.pdbx_description
1 polymer ?
#
loop_
_entity_poly.entity_id
_entity_poly.type
_entity_poly.pdbx_seq_one_letter_code
_entity_poly.pdbx_strand_id
1 'polypeptide(L)' 'MRTALIHSPAYARYDYGPSHPLRMERLGLTFDLMEAYGLTRLPGTRVIAPDPAEEPALRDFHTAEYLDVLRAASRG' A
#
# COMPACT_ATOMS: atom_id res chain seq x y z
N MET A 1 3.89 22.25 10.67
CA MET A 1 3.15 21.61 9.55
C MET A 1 2.69 20.25 10.01
N ARG A 2 1.48 19.79 9.64
CA ARG A 2 1.02 18.44 9.96
C ARG A 2 1.34 17.53 8.77
N THR A 3 1.96 16.39 9.02
CA THR A 3 2.38 15.45 7.99
C THR A 3 1.79 14.07 8.29
N ALA A 4 1.21 13.43 7.27
CA ALA A 4 0.76 12.04 7.35
C ALA A 4 1.65 11.18 6.46
N LEU A 5 2.22 10.13 7.01
CA LEU A 5 2.90 9.07 6.27
C LEU A 5 1.97 7.87 6.21
N ILE A 6 1.58 7.46 5.00
CA ILE A 6 0.70 6.31 4.80
C ILE A 6 1.54 5.04 4.67
N HIS A 7 1.42 4.13 5.63
CA HIS A 7 2.19 2.89 5.64
C HIS A 7 1.43 1.78 6.36
N SER A 8 1.55 0.55 5.87
CA SER A 8 1.09 -0.65 6.55
C SER A 8 2.09 -1.79 6.32
N PRO A 9 2.49 -2.54 7.36
CA PRO A 9 3.33 -3.73 7.19
C PRO A 9 2.61 -4.82 6.38
N ALA A 10 1.29 -4.73 6.28
CA ALA A 10 0.47 -5.71 5.57
C ALA A 10 0.70 -5.70 4.04
N TYR A 11 1.46 -4.74 3.49
CA TYR A 11 1.89 -4.76 2.09
C TYR A 11 2.84 -5.92 1.77
N ALA A 12 3.56 -6.42 2.78
CA ALA A 12 4.48 -7.55 2.63
C ALA A 12 3.76 -8.88 2.30
N ARG A 13 2.43 -8.94 2.43
CA ARG A 13 1.63 -10.13 2.05
C ARG A 13 1.55 -10.36 0.55
N TYR A 14 1.88 -9.35 -0.26
CA TYR A 14 1.81 -9.42 -1.70
C TYR A 14 3.16 -9.80 -2.30
N ASP A 15 3.15 -10.75 -3.23
CA ASP A 15 4.31 -11.14 -4.03
C ASP A 15 3.87 -11.29 -5.49
N TYR A 16 4.58 -10.63 -6.40
CA TYR A 16 4.34 -10.74 -7.84
C TYR A 16 5.06 -11.96 -8.45
N GLY A 17 5.78 -12.72 -7.64
CA GLY A 17 6.51 -13.91 -8.03
C GLY A 17 8.01 -13.68 -8.17
N PRO A 18 8.81 -14.77 -8.21
CA PRO A 18 10.26 -14.71 -8.09
C PRO A 18 10.97 -14.03 -9.26
N SER A 19 10.35 -14.00 -10.45
CA SER A 19 10.91 -13.38 -11.66
C SER A 19 10.42 -11.96 -11.91
N HIS A 20 9.49 -11.45 -11.09
CA HIS A 20 8.88 -10.15 -11.33
C HIS A 20 9.74 -9.01 -10.75
N PRO A 21 10.03 -7.93 -11.52
CA PRO A 21 10.94 -6.87 -11.08
C PRO A 21 10.35 -5.98 -9.98
N LEU A 22 9.03 -5.86 -9.90
CA LEU A 22 8.38 -5.16 -8.78
C LEU A 22 8.44 -6.02 -7.53
N ARG A 23 9.29 -5.63 -6.57
CA ARG A 23 9.44 -6.28 -5.27
C ARG A 23 8.74 -5.48 -4.18
N MET A 24 7.81 -6.10 -3.44
CA MET A 24 7.01 -5.43 -2.40
C MET A 24 7.84 -5.04 -1.16
N GLU A 25 8.96 -5.72 -0.92
CA GLU A 25 9.93 -5.41 0.16
C GLU A 25 10.39 -3.94 0.14
N ARG A 26 10.41 -3.30 -1.03
CA ARG A 26 10.80 -1.89 -1.17
C ARG A 26 9.97 -0.95 -0.29
N LEU A 27 8.69 -1.26 -0.05
CA LEU A 27 7.81 -0.43 0.77
C LEU A 27 8.18 -0.53 2.26
N GLY A 28 8.51 -1.74 2.73
CA GLY A 28 9.00 -1.98 4.09
C GLY A 28 10.38 -1.38 4.31
N LEU A 29 11.33 -1.67 3.41
CA LEU A 29 12.70 -1.13 3.49
C LEU A 29 12.74 0.41 3.49
N THR A 30 11.88 1.07 2.72
CA THR A 30 11.78 2.53 2.74
C THR A 30 11.25 3.02 4.09
N PHE A 31 10.28 2.34 4.67
CA PHE A 31 9.76 2.67 6.00
C PHE A 31 10.80 2.47 7.10
N ASP A 32 11.51 1.34 7.09
CA ASP A 32 12.58 1.04 8.04
C ASP A 32 13.69 2.10 7.98
N LEU A 33 14.05 2.54 6.78
CA LEU A 33 15.00 3.63 6.58
C LEU A 33 14.48 4.94 7.21
N MET A 34 13.22 5.31 6.95
CA MET A 34 12.61 6.49 7.55
C MET A 34 12.56 6.42 9.08
N GLU A 35 12.29 5.25 9.66
CA GLU A 35 12.35 5.04 11.10
C GLU A 35 13.77 5.19 11.65
N ALA A 36 14.77 4.61 10.98
CA ALA A 36 16.18 4.70 11.38
C ALA A 36 16.68 6.16 11.41
N TYR A 37 16.19 7.01 10.51
CA TYR A 37 16.47 8.45 10.50
C TYR A 37 15.56 9.27 11.44
N GLY A 38 14.62 8.64 12.15
CA GLY A 38 13.69 9.31 13.07
C GLY A 38 12.59 10.13 12.38
N LEU A 39 12.43 9.99 11.06
CA LEU A 39 11.49 10.79 10.26
C LEU A 39 10.01 10.51 10.64
N THR A 40 9.73 9.29 11.08
CA THR A 40 8.38 8.87 11.51
C THR A 40 7.96 9.46 12.85
N ARG A 41 8.88 10.12 13.57
CA ARG A 41 8.68 10.66 14.94
C ARG A 41 8.90 12.17 15.03
N LEU A 42 9.06 12.85 13.88
CA LEU A 42 9.17 14.31 13.85
C LEU A 42 7.92 14.99 14.41
N PRO A 43 8.05 16.16 15.06
CA PRO A 43 6.89 16.91 15.55
C PRO A 43 5.85 17.15 14.45
N GLY A 44 4.60 16.77 14.72
CA GLY A 44 3.48 16.93 13.78
C GLY A 44 3.37 15.84 12.71
N THR A 45 4.23 14.82 12.72
CA THR A 45 4.14 13.64 11.84
C THR A 45 3.31 12.53 12.48
N ARG A 46 2.49 11.87 11.66
CA ARG A 46 1.75 10.67 12.05
C ARG A 46 1.89 9.59 10.99
N VAL A 47 2.16 8.36 11.41
CA VAL A 47 2.03 7.18 10.54
C VAL A 47 0.57 6.72 10.60
N ILE A 48 -0.03 6.50 9.44
CA ILE A 48 -1.44 6.09 9.30
C ILE A 48 -1.48 4.85 8.40
N ALA A 49 -2.09 3.77 8.91
CA ALA A 49 -2.42 2.61 8.08
C ALA A 49 -3.66 2.95 7.25
N PRO A 50 -3.63 2.76 5.91
CA PRO A 50 -4.80 2.99 5.10
C PRO A 50 -5.76 1.80 5.18
N ASP A 51 -7.05 2.10 5.08
CA ASP A 51 -8.08 1.11 4.80
C ASP A 51 -8.08 0.76 3.30
N PRO A 52 -8.48 -0.46 2.92
CA PRO A 52 -8.76 -0.79 1.52
C PRO A 52 -9.76 0.21 0.92
N ALA A 53 -9.55 0.59 -0.34
CA ALA A 53 -10.48 1.45 -1.04
C ALA A 53 -11.85 0.79 -1.16
N GLU A 54 -12.91 1.55 -0.88
CA GLU A 54 -14.28 1.11 -1.08
C GLU A 54 -14.61 1.02 -2.58
N GLU A 55 -15.51 0.12 -2.94
CA GLU A 55 -15.86 -0.11 -4.33
C GLU A 55 -16.40 1.13 -5.08
N PRO A 56 -17.25 1.99 -4.48
CA PRO A 56 -17.66 3.23 -5.13
C PRO A 56 -16.48 4.10 -5.56
N ALA A 57 -15.46 4.23 -4.71
CA ALA A 57 -14.25 5.01 -5.02
C ALA A 57 -13.43 4.38 -6.15
N LEU A 58 -13.37 3.05 -6.24
CA LEU A 58 -12.74 2.38 -7.37
C LEU A 58 -13.51 2.62 -8.69
N ARG A 59 -14.84 2.75 -8.62
CA ARG A 59 -15.72 2.98 -9.77
C ARG A 59 -15.71 4.42 -10.29
N ASP A 60 -15.09 5.36 -9.59
CA ASP A 60 -14.86 6.72 -10.11
C ASP A 60 -13.99 6.72 -11.39
N PHE A 61 -13.21 5.64 -11.59
CA PHE A 61 -12.37 5.46 -12.77
C PHE A 61 -12.54 4.10 -13.45
N HIS A 62 -12.61 3.01 -12.68
CA HIS A 62 -12.67 1.66 -13.23
C HIS A 62 -14.10 1.22 -13.57
N THR A 63 -14.26 0.42 -14.63
CA THR A 63 -15.54 -0.22 -14.92
C THR A 63 -15.82 -1.37 -13.95
N ALA A 64 -17.11 -1.69 -13.75
CA ALA A 64 -17.51 -2.79 -12.88
C ALA A 64 -16.95 -4.13 -13.37
N GLU A 65 -16.96 -4.35 -14.69
CA GLU A 65 -16.48 -5.58 -15.32
C GLU A 65 -14.99 -5.81 -15.08
N TYR A 66 -14.17 -4.74 -15.12
CA TYR A 66 -12.74 -4.85 -14.83
C TYR A 66 -12.50 -5.28 -13.37
N LEU A 67 -13.22 -4.67 -12.44
CA LEU A 67 -13.12 -5.01 -11.02
C LEU A 67 -13.56 -6.46 -10.76
N ASP A 68 -14.60 -6.93 -11.44
CA ASP A 68 -15.06 -8.32 -11.33
C ASP A 68 -14.03 -9.32 -11.85
N VAL A 69 -13.35 -9.02 -12.96
CA VAL A 69 -12.24 -9.84 -13.47
C VAL A 69 -11.09 -9.89 -12.46
N LEU A 70 -10.69 -8.75 -11.88
CA LEU A 70 -9.63 -8.73 -10.86
C LEU A 70 -9.99 -9.56 -9.63
N ARG A 71 -11.24 -9.48 -9.15
CA ARG A 71 -11.74 -10.28 -8.02
C ARG A 71 -11.75 -11.77 -8.34
N ALA A 72 -12.16 -12.14 -9.54
CA ALA A 72 -12.16 -13.53 -9.99
C ALA A 72 -10.73 -14.09 -10.07
N ALA A 73 -9.81 -13.33 -10.69
CA ALA A 73 -8.41 -13.73 -10.82
C ALA A 73 -7.69 -13.87 -9.46
N SER A 74 -8.04 -13.05 -8.46
CA SER A 74 -7.42 -13.10 -7.12
C SER A 74 -7.85 -14.32 -6.28
N ARG A 75 -8.88 -15.07 -6.71
CA ARG A 75 -9.38 -16.27 -6.01
C ARG A 75 -8.87 -17.59 -6.58
N GLY A 76 -8.22 -17.56 -7.74
CA GLY A 76 -7.62 -18.73 -8.39
C GLY A 76 -6.15 -18.87 -8.05
#